data_AF-A0A7K4IQH5-F1
#
_entry.id   AF-A0A7K4IQH5-F1
#
_cell.length_a   1.000
_cell.length_b   1.000
_cell.length_c   1.000
_cell.angle_alpha   90.00
_cell.angle_beta   90.00
_cell.angle_gamma   90.00
#
_symmetry.space_group_name_H-M   'P 1'
#
loop_
_entity.id
_entity.type
_entity.pdbx_description
1 polymer ?
#
loop_
_entity_poly.entity_id
_entity_poly.type
_entity_poly.pdbx_seq_one_letter_code
_entity_poly.pdbx_strand_id
1 'polypeptide(L)'
;MENRKQSLKNEIYEMLYLVKTCITDFWFWLPILFMIFMYTQLIIFFYIHPLLLLVAPTLISLYALRQEKKRIKSKYNIEGGKVLSASDPAGTVPHSPDSKFNLEQAVEDYVGYLNRKKDKKDSS
;
A
#
# COMPACT_ATOMS: atom_id res chain seq x y z
N MET A 1 47.39 29.28 54.26
CA MET A 1 46.82 28.87 52.95
C MET A 1 45.94 27.61 53.06
N GLU A 2 46.14 26.76 54.07
CA GLU A 2 45.33 25.55 54.31
C GLU A 2 43.84 25.80 54.56
N ASN A 3 43.47 26.80 55.37
CA ASN A 3 42.05 27.10 55.64
C ASN A 3 41.21 27.36 54.38
N ARG A 4 41.80 27.98 53.34
CA ARG A 4 41.11 28.20 52.05
C ARG A 4 40.92 26.91 51.26
N LYS A 5 41.88 25.97 51.33
CA LYS A 5 41.75 24.66 50.66
C LYS A 5 40.68 23.79 51.33
N GLN A 6 40.52 23.89 52.65
CA GLN A 6 39.45 23.17 53.36
C GLN A 6 38.05 23.76 53.08
N SER A 7 37.91 25.09 53.01
CA SER A 7 36.64 25.73 52.63
C SER A 7 36.16 25.29 51.24
N LEU A 8 37.05 25.39 50.24
CA LEU A 8 36.72 24.99 48.86
C LEU A 8 36.35 23.51 48.74
N LYS A 9 37.00 22.64 49.53
CA LYS A 9 36.61 21.21 49.59
C LYS A 9 35.19 21.05 50.11
N ASN A 10 34.83 21.75 51.18
CA ASN A 10 33.49 21.66 51.76
C ASN A 10 32.41 22.20 50.79
N GLU A 11 32.68 23.31 50.11
CA GLU A 11 31.78 23.87 49.09
C GLU A 11 31.57 22.90 47.91
N ILE A 12 32.63 22.22 47.46
CA ILE A 12 32.54 21.19 46.41
C ILE A 12 31.73 19.98 46.90
N TYR A 13 31.93 19.54 48.14
CA TYR A 13 31.14 18.44 48.72
C TYR A 13 29.66 18.80 48.83
N GLU A 14 29.34 20.03 49.21
CA GLU A 14 27.98 20.52 49.30
C GLU A 14 27.29 20.58 47.94
N MET A 15 27.98 21.09 46.91
CA MET A 15 27.53 21.04 45.52
C MET A 15 27.32 19.60 45.02
N LEU A 16 28.24 18.68 45.32
CA LEU A 16 28.10 17.26 44.97
C LEU A 16 26.90 16.61 45.66
N TYR A 17 26.61 16.99 46.90
CA TYR A 17 25.46 16.49 47.63
C TYR A 17 24.15 16.97 46.99
N LEU A 18 24.06 18.27 46.66
CA LEU A 18 22.92 18.84 45.95
C LEU A 18 22.69 18.16 44.60
N VAL A 19 23.75 17.98 43.81
CA VAL A 19 23.65 17.30 42.51
C VAL A 19 23.19 15.85 42.69
N LYS A 20 23.70 15.15 43.70
CA LYS A 20 23.29 13.77 44.00
C LYS A 20 21.81 13.69 44.35
N THR A 21 21.31 14.59 45.20
CA THR A 21 19.89 14.65 45.58
C THR A 21 19.00 14.94 44.35
N CYS A 22 19.42 15.87 43.49
CA CYS A 22 18.71 16.16 42.24
C CYS A 22 18.67 14.95 41.28
N ILE A 23 19.77 14.20 41.18
CA ILE A 23 19.83 12.98 40.34
C ILE A 23 18.92 11.89 40.91
N THR A 24 18.87 11.71 42.23
CA THR A 24 17.99 10.71 42.84
C THR A 24 16.51 11.07 42.68
N ASP A 25 16.16 12.35 42.79
CA ASP A 25 14.79 12.82 42.59
C ASP A 25 14.36 12.68 41.12
N PHE A 26 15.26 12.96 40.17
CA PHE A 26 15.00 12.72 38.76
C PHE A 26 14.79 11.23 38.45
N TRP A 27 15.60 10.36 39.06
CA TRP A 27 15.49 8.91 38.86
C TRP A 27 14.16 8.38 39.42
N PHE A 28 13.66 8.95 40.51
CA PHE A 28 12.35 8.59 41.05
C PHE A 28 11.20 8.86 40.06
N TRP A 29 11.29 9.94 39.27
CA TRP A 29 10.27 10.30 38.28
C TRP A 29 10.36 9.53 36.96
N LEU A 30 11.54 9.00 36.63
CA LEU A 30 11.77 8.22 35.40
C LEU A 30 10.76 7.07 35.19
N PRO A 31 10.48 6.18 36.17
CA PRO A 31 9.50 5.10 35.99
C PRO A 31 8.07 5.63 35.83
N ILE A 32 7.71 6.73 36.49
CA ILE A 32 6.38 7.34 36.39
C ILE A 32 6.17 7.92 34.99
N LEU A 33 7.15 8.66 34.48
CA LEU A 33 7.14 9.20 33.11
C LEU A 33 7.11 8.08 32.08
N PHE A 34 7.87 7.00 32.30
CA PHE A 34 7.86 5.85 31.42
C PHE A 34 6.48 5.16 31.37
N MET A 35 5.82 5.00 32.51
CA MET A 35 4.46 4.42 32.57
C MET A 35 3.45 5.29 31.82
N ILE A 36 3.49 6.61 31.98
CA ILE A 36 2.63 7.55 31.25
C ILE A 36 2.87 7.46 29.74
N PHE A 37 4.13 7.36 29.32
CA PHE A 37 4.51 7.21 27.92
C PHE A 37 3.98 5.89 27.33
N MET A 38 4.19 4.77 28.02
CA MET A 38 3.67 3.47 27.58
C MET A 38 2.14 3.46 27.50
N TYR A 39 1.46 4.10 28.45
CA TYR A 39 0.00 4.22 28.46
C TYR A 39 -0.53 5.06 27.29
N THR A 40 0.09 6.21 27.02
CA THR A 40 -0.27 7.05 25.87
C THR A 40 -0.01 6.35 24.54
N GLN A 41 1.09 5.60 24.40
CA GLN A 41 1.33 4.77 23.22
C GLN A 41 0.26 3.69 23.04
N LEU A 42 -0.16 3.02 24.12
CA LEU A 42 -1.23 2.03 24.07
C LEU A 42 -2.56 2.63 23.61
N ILE A 43 -2.93 3.80 24.14
CA ILE A 43 -4.12 4.55 23.70
C ILE A 43 -4.02 4.84 22.20
N ILE A 44 -2.91 5.43 21.77
CA ILE A 44 -2.70 5.80 20.36
C ILE A 44 -2.79 4.56 19.46
N PHE A 45 -2.18 3.44 19.86
CA PHE A 45 -2.25 2.18 19.11
C PHE A 45 -3.70 1.68 19.05
N PHE A 46 -4.42 1.63 20.17
CA PHE A 46 -5.81 1.18 20.21
C PHE A 46 -6.78 2.06 19.45
N TYR A 47 -6.54 3.36 19.29
CA TYR A 47 -7.46 4.24 18.56
C TYR A 47 -7.09 4.38 17.08
N ILE A 48 -5.80 4.48 16.74
CA ILE A 48 -5.35 4.70 15.36
C ILE A 48 -5.37 3.40 14.55
N HIS A 49 -4.91 2.28 15.13
CA HIS A 49 -4.81 1.03 14.36
C HIS A 49 -6.15 0.45 13.91
N PRO A 50 -7.21 0.32 14.73
CA PRO A 50 -8.47 -0.26 14.25
C PRO A 50 -9.15 0.65 13.22
N LEU A 51 -8.96 1.97 13.31
CA LEU A 51 -9.44 2.90 12.29
C LEU A 51 -8.71 2.67 10.96
N LEU A 52 -7.38 2.54 10.99
CA LEU A 52 -6.59 2.24 9.79
C LEU A 52 -6.91 0.85 9.21
N LEU A 53 -7.08 -0.14 10.07
CA LEU A 53 -7.41 -1.53 9.70
C LEU A 53 -8.81 -1.63 9.07
N LEU A 54 -9.71 -0.68 9.36
CA LEU A 54 -11.05 -0.61 8.75
C LEU A 54 -11.06 0.25 7.47
N VAL A 55 -10.31 1.35 7.44
CA VAL A 55 -10.23 2.26 6.28
C VAL A 55 -9.42 1.66 5.13
N ALA A 56 -8.34 0.93 5.41
CA ALA A 56 -7.51 0.31 4.38
C ALA A 56 -8.28 -0.70 3.49
N PRO A 57 -8.99 -1.72 4.02
CA PRO A 57 -9.72 -2.68 3.19
C PRO A 57 -10.90 -2.03 2.47
N THR A 58 -11.54 -1.00 3.05
CA THR A 58 -12.61 -0.27 2.38
C THR A 58 -12.09 0.53 1.18
N LEU A 59 -10.94 1.20 1.30
CA LEU A 59 -10.29 1.87 0.18
C LEU A 59 -9.83 0.89 -0.91
N ILE A 60 -9.24 -0.25 -0.53
CA ILE A 60 -8.83 -1.30 -1.47
C ILE A 60 -10.04 -1.86 -2.21
N SER A 61 -11.14 -2.15 -1.51
CA SER A 61 -12.38 -2.63 -2.10
C SER A 61 -12.96 -1.61 -3.09
N LEU A 62 -13.00 -0.33 -2.72
CA LEU A 62 -13.48 0.74 -3.61
C LEU A 62 -12.59 0.89 -4.85
N TYR A 63 -11.27 0.78 -4.67
CA TYR A 63 -10.30 0.83 -5.77
C TYR A 63 -10.48 -0.36 -6.73
N ALA A 64 -10.63 -1.57 -6.18
CA ALA A 64 -10.89 -2.78 -6.95
C ALA A 64 -12.19 -2.66 -7.76
N LEU A 65 -13.29 -2.19 -7.15
CA LEU A 65 -14.55 -1.96 -7.83
C LEU A 65 -14.43 -0.91 -8.95
N ARG A 66 -13.66 0.17 -8.74
CA ARG A 66 -13.38 1.16 -9.79
C ARG A 66 -12.59 0.54 -10.94
N GLN A 67 -11.63 -0.32 -10.65
CA GLN A 67 -10.84 -1.01 -11.67
C GLN A 67 -11.68 -2.01 -12.47
N GLU A 68 -12.54 -2.77 -11.79
CA GLU A 68 -13.49 -3.69 -12.45
C GLU A 68 -14.47 -2.95 -13.35
N LYS A 69 -15.04 -1.83 -12.88
CA LYS A 69 -15.92 -1.00 -13.72
C LYS A 69 -15.22 -0.53 -15.00
N LYS A 70 -13.94 -0.14 -14.93
CA LYS A 70 -13.16 0.20 -16.12
C LYS A 70 -12.96 -1.00 -17.05
N ARG A 71 -12.66 -2.18 -16.50
CA ARG A 71 -12.46 -3.42 -17.26
C ARG A 71 -13.75 -3.92 -17.93
N ILE A 72 -14.89 -3.79 -17.25
CA ILE A 72 -16.21 -4.17 -17.81
C ILE A 72 -16.58 -3.19 -18.92
N LYS A 73 -16.37 -1.88 -18.70
CA LYS A 73 -16.63 -0.85 -19.71
C LYS A 73 -15.81 -1.04 -20.98
N SER A 74 -14.55 -1.47 -20.84
CA SER A 74 -13.72 -1.83 -22.01
C SER A 74 -14.18 -3.13 -22.65
N LYS A 75 -14.44 -4.19 -21.87
CA LYS A 75 -14.79 -5.50 -22.42
C LYS A 75 -16.12 -5.52 -23.17
N TYR A 76 -17.10 -4.76 -22.70
CA TYR A 76 -18.45 -4.73 -23.28
C TYR A 76 -18.71 -3.49 -24.16
N ASN A 77 -17.69 -2.67 -24.39
CA ASN A 77 -17.72 -1.51 -25.29
C ASN A 77 -18.94 -0.58 -25.09
N ILE A 78 -19.40 -0.44 -23.84
CA ILE A 78 -20.70 0.16 -23.48
C ILE A 78 -20.74 1.68 -23.81
N GLU A 79 -19.60 2.31 -24.09
CA GLU A 79 -19.52 3.72 -24.50
C GLU A 79 -18.45 4.00 -25.59
N GLY A 80 -18.05 3.03 -26.43
CA GLY A 80 -17.04 3.28 -27.47
C GLY A 80 -15.63 3.59 -26.91
N GLY A 81 -15.36 3.14 -25.69
CA GLY A 81 -14.10 3.39 -24.98
C GLY A 81 -12.98 2.46 -25.44
N LYS A 82 -11.75 2.97 -25.41
CA LYS A 82 -10.53 2.22 -25.73
C LYS A 82 -10.43 0.93 -24.90
N VAL A 83 -10.11 -0.18 -25.55
CA VAL A 83 -10.01 -1.52 -24.97
C VAL A 83 -8.56 -1.93 -24.77
N LEU A 84 -8.35 -2.81 -23.79
CA LEU A 84 -7.10 -3.55 -23.61
C LEU A 84 -7.42 -5.02 -23.86
N SER A 85 -6.72 -5.62 -24.81
CA SER A 85 -6.84 -7.04 -25.09
C SER A 85 -6.19 -7.84 -23.97
N ALA A 86 -6.71 -9.05 -23.70
CA ALA A 86 -6.12 -9.96 -22.72
C ALA A 86 -4.71 -10.46 -23.14
N SER A 87 -4.36 -10.28 -24.41
CA SER A 87 -3.03 -10.55 -24.97
C SER A 87 -2.01 -9.45 -24.73
N ASP A 88 -2.43 -8.28 -24.23
CA ASP A 88 -1.56 -7.12 -24.18
C ASP A 88 -0.64 -7.15 -22.95
N PRO A 89 0.67 -6.88 -23.11
CA PRO A 89 1.61 -6.84 -22.00
C PRO A 89 1.28 -5.71 -21.00
N ALA A 90 1.66 -5.91 -19.75
CA ALA A 90 1.42 -4.94 -18.68
C ALA A 90 2.03 -3.56 -19.03
N GLY A 91 1.20 -2.51 -19.03
CA GLY A 91 1.62 -1.13 -19.34
C GLY A 91 1.32 -0.65 -20.75
N THR A 92 0.66 -1.46 -21.58
CA THR A 92 0.19 -1.04 -22.91
C THR A 92 -0.92 0.01 -22.84
N VAL A 93 -0.90 0.93 -23.80
CA VAL A 93 -1.92 1.98 -23.94
C VAL A 93 -3.17 1.37 -24.57
N PRO A 94 -4.38 1.60 -24.03
CA PRO A 94 -5.62 1.07 -24.58
C PRO A 94 -5.82 1.49 -26.05
N HIS A 95 -6.19 0.56 -26.92
CA HIS A 95 -6.45 0.82 -28.34
C HIS A 95 -7.97 0.79 -28.62
N SER A 96 -8.45 1.49 -29.66
CA SER A 96 -9.84 1.32 -30.08
C SER A 96 -10.02 -0.07 -30.68
N PRO A 97 -11.06 -0.84 -30.27
CA PRO A 97 -11.33 -2.13 -30.89
C PRO A 97 -11.64 -1.86 -32.36
N ASP A 98 -10.92 -2.52 -33.26
CA ASP A 98 -11.25 -2.46 -34.67
C ASP A 98 -12.61 -3.14 -34.86
N SER A 99 -13.66 -2.32 -34.96
CA SER A 99 -15.07 -2.72 -34.75
C SER A 99 -15.63 -3.63 -35.85
N LYS A 100 -14.81 -4.04 -36.82
CA LYS A 100 -15.23 -4.83 -37.98
C LYS A 100 -14.72 -6.26 -37.91
N PHE A 101 -15.02 -6.96 -36.82
CA PHE A 101 -15.05 -8.42 -36.89
C PHE A 101 -16.26 -8.82 -37.74
N ASN A 102 -16.09 -8.83 -39.06
CA ASN A 102 -17.10 -9.30 -40.00
C ASN A 102 -17.23 -10.82 -39.84
N LEU A 103 -18.16 -11.23 -38.97
CA LEU A 103 -18.50 -12.63 -38.73
C LEU A 103 -18.77 -13.36 -40.06
N GLU A 104 -19.41 -12.66 -41.00
CA GLU A 104 -19.71 -13.16 -42.35
C GLU A 104 -18.42 -13.54 -43.12
N GLN A 105 -17.40 -12.68 -43.08
CA GLN A 105 -16.12 -12.95 -43.73
C GLN A 105 -15.37 -14.10 -43.06
N ALA A 106 -15.40 -14.18 -41.73
CA ALA A 106 -14.78 -15.29 -40.99
C ALA A 106 -15.47 -16.64 -41.26
N VAL A 107 -16.79 -16.64 -41.42
CA VAL A 107 -17.56 -17.83 -41.79
C VAL A 107 -17.25 -18.25 -43.23
N GLU A 108 -17.17 -17.29 -44.15
CA GLU A 108 -16.85 -17.55 -45.57
C GLU A 108 -15.44 -18.14 -45.74
N ASP A 109 -14.44 -17.59 -45.03
CA ASP A 109 -13.08 -18.13 -45.00
C ASP A 109 -13.03 -19.56 -44.45
N TYR A 110 -13.82 -19.86 -43.42
CA TYR A 110 -13.89 -21.20 -42.83
C TYR A 110 -14.54 -22.23 -43.77
N VAL A 111 -15.64 -21.85 -44.44
CA VAL A 111 -16.30 -22.69 -45.45
C VAL A 111 -15.36 -22.95 -46.62
N GLY A 112 -14.62 -21.94 -47.08
CA GLY A 112 -13.61 -22.08 -48.12
C GLY A 112 -12.48 -23.04 -47.74
N TYR A 113 -12.03 -22.99 -46.48
CA TYR A 113 -11.04 -23.92 -45.95
C TYR A 113 -11.54 -25.37 -45.94
N LEU A 114 -12.79 -25.61 -45.52
CA LEU A 114 -13.39 -26.95 -45.50
C LEU A 114 -13.50 -27.56 -46.90
N ASN A 115 -13.89 -26.77 -47.89
CA ASN A 115 -14.00 -27.24 -49.28
C ASN A 115 -12.62 -27.62 -49.86
N ARG A 116 -11.59 -26.79 -49.65
CA ARG A 116 -10.22 -27.12 -50.08
C ARG A 116 -9.67 -28.39 -49.42
N LYS A 117 -10.07 -28.67 -48.17
CA LYS A 117 -9.66 -29.88 -47.45
C LYS A 117 -10.38 -31.12 -47.99
N LYS A 118 -11.62 -30.98 -48.45
CA LYS A 118 -12.39 -32.05 -49.09
C LYS A 118 -11.82 -32.39 -50.46
N ASP A 119 -11.52 -31.39 -51.28
CA ASP A 119 -10.94 -31.59 -52.62
C ASP A 119 -9.57 -32.30 -52.56
N LYS A 120 -8.74 -32.00 -51.55
CA LYS A 120 -7.46 -32.70 -51.30
C LYS A 120 -7.61 -34.14 -50.82
N LYS A 121 -8.76 -34.50 -50.24
CA LYS A 121 -9.04 -35.85 -49.76
C LYS A 121 -9.63 -36.74 -50.85
N ASP A 122 -10.38 -36.14 -51.78
CA ASP A 122 -10.96 -36.85 -52.93
C ASP A 122 -9.97 -37.00 -54.11
N SER A 123 -8.81 -36.33 -54.06
CA SER A 123 -7.72 -36.42 -55.05
C SER A 123 -6.52 -37.25 -54.58
N SER A 124 -6.65 -37.98 -53.47
CA SER A 124 -5.67 -38.94 -52.95
C SER A 124 -6.27 -40.33 -52.82
#